data_AF-A0A7V1D6Z3-F1
#
_entry.id   AF-A0A7V1D6Z3-F1
#
_cell.length_a   1.000
_cell.length_b   1.000
_cell.length_c   1.000
_cell.angle_alpha   90.00
_cell.angle_beta   90.00
_cell.angle_gamma   90.00
#
_symmetry.space_group_name_H-M   'P 1'
#
loop_
_entity.id
_entity.type
_entity.pdbx_description
1 polymer ?
#
loop_
_entity_poly.entity_id
_entity_poly.type
_entity_poly.pdbx_seq_one_letter_code
_entity_poly.pdbx_strand_id
1 'polypeptide(L)'
;MNLGRFILKRLGQIVITLFIIMTFLFLLFRMMPGDPTSMILDPKMPPEAKELIRKEFGLDKPLMAQYLYYLKNTLTGNFGRSFYYPETVLEIVKRKLPPTILLFTTAVILSYLIGLPLGKSIAWRRGSRFEMGATVFGLFFYTVFIPWFGLI
;
A
#
# COMPACT_ATOMS: atom_id res chain seq x y z
N MET A 1 -8.25 26.91 17.50
CA MET A 1 -6.97 26.16 17.47
C MET A 1 -6.10 26.84 16.42
N ASN A 2 -4.97 27.44 16.79
CA ASN A 2 -4.11 28.15 15.82
C ASN A 2 -3.66 27.17 14.74
N LEU A 3 -3.77 27.56 13.47
CA LEU A 3 -3.48 26.73 12.30
C LEU A 3 -2.11 26.04 12.41
N GLY A 4 -1.08 26.74 12.89
CA GLY A 4 0.25 26.18 13.12
C GLY A 4 0.27 25.03 14.15
N ARG A 5 -0.48 25.14 15.25
CA ARG A 5 -0.58 24.07 16.26
C ARG A 5 -1.33 22.85 15.72
N PHE A 6 -2.31 23.07 14.84
CA PHE A 6 -3.01 21.98 14.15
C PHE A 6 -2.10 21.26 13.16
N ILE A 7 -1.39 21.99 12.29
CA ILE A 7 -0.45 21.42 11.32
C ILE A 7 0.65 20.65 12.04
N LEU A 8 1.24 21.21 13.10
CA LEU A 8 2.30 20.54 13.86
C LEU A 8 1.80 19.24 14.51
N LYS A 9 0.60 19.26 15.10
CA LYS A 9 -0.04 18.06 15.66
C LYS A 9 -0.26 16.99 14.58
N ARG A 10 -0.72 17.39 13.39
CA ARG A 10 -0.94 16.48 12.25
C ARG A 10 0.36 15.89 11.72
N LEU A 11 1.40 16.71 11.55
CA LEU A 11 2.73 16.24 11.13
C LEU A 11 3.31 15.25 12.15
N GLY A 12 3.21 15.54 13.44
CA GLY A 12 3.63 14.61 14.50
C GLY A 12 2.87 13.28 14.44
N GLN A 13 1.55 13.32 14.22
CA GLN A 13 0.74 12.10 14.03
C GLN A 13 1.20 11.30 12.81
N ILE A 14 1.44 11.95 11.67
CA ILE A 14 1.91 11.29 10.44
C ILE A 14 3.26 10.60 10.68
N VAL A 15 4.21 11.30 11.31
CA VAL A 15 5.53 10.74 11.60
C VAL A 15 5.42 9.51 12.51
N ILE A 16 4.62 9.59 13.58
CA ILE A 16 4.39 8.46 14.49
C ILE A 16 3.73 7.29 13.75
N THR A 17 2.70 7.55 12.94
CA THR A 17 2.02 6.50 12.17
C THR A 17 2.97 5.82 11.18
N LEU A 18 3.76 6.59 10.43
CA LEU A 18 4.76 6.04 9.51
C LEU A 18 5.81 5.23 10.25
N PHE A 19 6.30 5.71 11.39
CA PHE A 19 7.26 5.00 12.21
C PHE A 19 6.71 3.65 12.71
N ILE A 20 5.45 3.63 13.18
CA ILE A 20 4.77 2.40 13.59
C ILE A 20 4.65 1.43 12.41
N ILE A 21 4.18 1.90 11.25
CA ILE A 21 4.02 1.07 10.05
C ILE A 21 5.37 0.50 9.60
N MET A 22 6.40 1.32 9.51
CA MET A 22 7.75 0.89 9.11
C MET A 22 8.30 -0.17 10.07
N THR A 23 8.16 0.04 11.37
CA THR A 23 8.59 -0.92 12.40
C THR A 23 7.79 -2.22 12.31
N PHE A 24 6.48 -2.10 12.13
CA PHE A 24 5.60 -3.26 11.98
C PHE A 24 5.96 -4.08 10.74
N LEU A 25 6.13 -3.43 9.57
CA LEU A 25 6.55 -4.11 8.33
C LEU A 25 7.90 -4.79 8.49
N PHE A 26 8.86 -4.10 9.10
CA PHE A 26 10.19 -4.66 9.38
C PHE A 26 10.12 -5.94 10.22
N LEU A 27 9.30 -5.95 11.28
CA LEU A 27 9.10 -7.13 12.11
C LEU A 27 8.31 -8.21 11.37
N LEU A 28 7.24 -7.84 10.66
CA LEU A 28 6.37 -8.75 9.92
C LEU A 28 7.16 -9.57 8.91
N PHE A 29 8.01 -8.95 8.10
CA PHE A 29 8.84 -9.66 7.12
C PHE A 29 9.88 -10.61 7.75
N ARG A 30 10.22 -10.44 9.03
CA ARG A 30 11.18 -11.30 9.75
C ARG A 30 10.51 -12.37 10.59
N MET A 31 9.24 -12.16 10.94
CA MET A 31 8.40 -13.13 11.62
C MET A 31 7.77 -14.13 10.65
N MET A 32 7.71 -13.80 9.36
CA MET A 32 7.25 -14.75 8.34
C MET A 32 8.18 -15.98 8.31
N PRO A 33 7.63 -17.20 8.40
CA PRO A 33 8.42 -18.41 8.31
C PRO A 33 9.00 -18.54 6.89
N GLY A 34 10.33 -18.57 6.82
CA GLY A 34 11.08 -18.54 5.56
C GLY A 34 12.26 -17.57 5.66
N ASP A 35 13.32 -17.81 4.90
CA ASP A 35 14.39 -16.82 4.76
C ASP A 35 13.83 -15.66 3.93
N PRO A 36 13.91 -14.38 4.33
CA PRO A 36 13.44 -13.27 3.50
C PRO A 36 14.07 -13.27 2.10
N THR A 37 15.23 -13.91 1.95
CA THR A 37 15.87 -14.19 0.66
C THR A 37 15.34 -15.43 -0.06
N SER A 38 14.68 -16.39 0.60
CA SER A 38 14.12 -17.60 -0.04
C SER A 38 13.02 -17.33 -1.07
N MET A 39 12.40 -16.14 -1.07
CA MET A 39 11.48 -15.72 -2.14
C MET A 39 12.22 -15.28 -3.42
N ILE A 40 13.49 -14.89 -3.31
CA ILE A 40 14.37 -14.45 -4.41
C ILE A 40 15.25 -15.61 -4.89
N LEU A 41 15.67 -16.44 -3.94
CA LEU A 41 16.59 -17.53 -4.17
C LEU A 41 15.83 -18.67 -4.83
N ASP A 42 15.94 -18.75 -6.15
CA ASP A 42 15.61 -19.96 -6.89
C ASP A 42 16.20 -21.16 -6.12
N PRO A 43 15.42 -22.22 -5.85
CA PRO A 43 15.92 -23.42 -5.19
C PRO A 43 17.22 -23.95 -5.80
N LYS A 44 17.45 -23.68 -7.09
CA LYS A 44 18.64 -24.07 -7.87
C LYS A 44 19.85 -23.14 -7.71
N MET A 45 19.72 -22.01 -7.01
CA MET A 45 20.81 -21.03 -6.88
C MET A 45 21.93 -21.58 -5.97
N PRO A 46 23.22 -21.47 -6.38
CA PRO A 46 24.35 -21.94 -5.59
C PRO A 46 24.38 -21.30 -4.18
N PRO A 47 24.80 -22.04 -3.14
CA PRO A 47 24.83 -21.54 -1.76
C PRO A 47 25.69 -20.27 -1.59
N GLU A 48 26.75 -20.12 -2.39
CA GLU A 48 27.61 -18.93 -2.40
C GLU A 48 26.86 -17.66 -2.84
N ALA A 49 25.99 -17.77 -3.85
CA ALA A 49 25.16 -16.66 -4.31
C ALA A 49 24.09 -16.29 -3.25
N LYS A 50 23.61 -17.27 -2.47
CA LYS A 50 22.69 -17.02 -1.34
C LYS A 50 23.34 -16.17 -0.25
N GLU A 51 24.59 -16.45 0.09
CA GLU A 51 25.32 -15.68 1.09
C GLU A 51 25.68 -14.27 0.62
N LEU A 52 26.03 -14.12 -0.66
CA LEU A 52 26.27 -12.80 -1.27
C LEU A 52 25.02 -11.92 -1.17
N ILE A 53 23.86 -12.46 -1.53
CA ILE A 53 22.58 -11.76 -1.45
C ILE A 53 22.25 -11.40 0.01
N ARG A 54 22.47 -12.33 0.96
CA ARG A 54 22.26 -12.03 2.39
C ARG A 54 23.13 -10.88 2.89
N LYS A 55 24.38 -10.80 2.45
CA LYS A 55 25.28 -9.68 2.78
C LYS A 55 24.83 -8.37 2.10
N GLU A 56 24.38 -8.41 0.85
CA GLU A 56 23.85 -7.23 0.15
C GLU A 56 22.62 -6.65 0.86
N PHE A 57 21.71 -7.51 1.35
CA PHE A 57 20.54 -7.09 2.12
C PHE A 57 20.85 -6.78 3.60
N GLY A 58 22.11 -6.91 4.03
CA GLY A 58 22.54 -6.65 5.40
C GLY A 58 21.95 -7.61 6.44
N LEU A 59 21.49 -8.78 6.00
CA LEU A 59 20.87 -9.81 6.83
C LEU A 59 21.90 -10.52 7.75
N ASP A 60 23.19 -10.31 7.49
CA ASP A 60 24.33 -10.76 8.29
C ASP A 60 24.56 -9.93 9.57
N LYS A 61 23.95 -8.74 9.68
CA LYS A 61 24.18 -7.80 10.78
C LYS A 61 23.25 -8.06 11.98
N PRO A 62 23.57 -7.59 13.21
CA PRO A 62 22.64 -7.63 14.34
C PRO A 62 21.31 -6.94 14.02
N LEU A 63 20.20 -7.45 14.57
CA LEU A 63 18.83 -6.97 14.28
C LEU A 63 18.69 -5.44 14.34
N MET A 64 19.29 -4.81 15.36
CA MET A 64 19.25 -3.36 15.53
C MET A 64 19.96 -2.60 14.41
N ALA A 65 21.11 -3.10 13.95
CA ALA A 65 21.81 -2.50 12.83
C ALA A 65 20.96 -2.60 11.56
N GLN A 66 20.35 -3.77 11.30
CA GLN A 66 19.46 -3.94 10.14
C GLN A 66 18.28 -2.96 10.17
N TYR A 67 17.72 -2.70 11.35
CA TYR A 67 16.65 -1.73 11.52
C TYR A 67 17.08 -0.31 11.20
N LEU A 68 18.25 0.11 11.70
CA LEU A 68 18.80 1.44 11.41
C LEU A 68 19.13 1.60 9.92
N TYR A 69 19.69 0.57 9.27
CA TYR A 69 19.91 0.57 7.82
C TYR A 69 18.58 0.68 7.05
N TYR A 70 17.56 -0.08 7.45
CA TYR A 70 16.23 -0.02 6.84
C TYR A 70 15.58 1.35 6.99
N LEU A 71 15.60 1.94 8.19
CA LEU A 71 15.10 3.29 8.44
C LEU A 71 15.83 4.32 7.57
N LYS A 72 17.17 4.31 7.58
CA LYS A 72 17.99 5.25 6.81
C LYS A 72 17.70 5.14 5.32
N ASN A 73 17.73 3.93 4.77
CA ASN A 73 17.50 3.67 3.35
C ASN A 73 16.09 4.08 2.92
N THR A 74 15.07 3.82 3.74
CA THR A 74 13.69 4.22 3.45
C THR A 74 13.54 5.74 3.45
N LEU A 75 14.13 6.42 4.44
CA LEU A 75 14.07 7.89 4.55
C LEU A 75 14.85 8.61 3.45
N THR A 76 15.92 8.01 2.91
CA THR A 76 16.67 8.55 1.77
C THR A 76 16.06 8.18 0.42
N GLY A 77 14.96 7.42 0.40
CA GLY A 77 14.31 6.93 -0.83
C GLY A 77 15.09 5.82 -1.54
N ASN A 78 16.10 5.23 -0.89
CA ASN A 78 16.80 4.06 -1.39
C ASN A 78 16.08 2.78 -0.94
N PHE A 79 15.05 2.39 -1.67
CA PHE A 79 14.26 1.19 -1.39
C PHE A 79 14.94 -0.12 -1.82
N GLY A 80 16.11 -0.06 -2.44
CA GLY A 80 16.83 -1.23 -2.97
C GLY A 80 16.22 -1.81 -4.25
N ARG A 81 16.63 -3.04 -4.55
CA ARG A 81 16.14 -3.82 -5.70
C ARG A 81 14.91 -4.62 -5.35
N SER A 82 14.04 -4.80 -6.34
CA SER A 82 12.87 -5.67 -6.18
C SER A 82 13.30 -7.13 -6.05
N PHE A 83 12.54 -7.87 -5.24
CA PHE A 83 12.69 -9.31 -5.10
C PHE A 83 12.14 -10.09 -6.30
N TYR A 84 11.20 -9.49 -7.04
CA TYR A 84 10.50 -10.14 -8.16
C TYR A 84 10.89 -9.59 -9.53
N TYR A 85 11.37 -8.35 -9.58
CA TYR A 85 11.67 -7.64 -10.82
C TYR A 85 13.16 -7.30 -10.85
N PRO A 86 13.81 -7.27 -12.03
CA PRO A 86 15.23 -6.94 -12.15
C PRO A 86 15.55 -5.45 -11.90
N GLU A 87 14.53 -4.63 -11.63
CA GLU A 87 14.61 -3.17 -11.48
C GLU A 87 14.65 -2.73 -10.01
N THR A 88 15.01 -1.46 -9.78
CA THR A 88 14.90 -0.88 -8.44
C THR A 88 13.42 -0.70 -8.05
N VAL A 89 13.13 -0.79 -6.75
CA VAL A 89 11.76 -0.58 -6.24
C VAL A 89 11.25 0.81 -6.62
N LEU A 90 12.11 1.82 -6.60
CA LEU A 90 11.75 3.19 -6.94
C LEU A 90 11.33 3.33 -8.42
N GLU A 91 12.00 2.65 -9.35
CA GLU A 91 11.62 2.65 -10.77
C GLU A 91 10.26 2.00 -11.00
N ILE A 92 10.01 0.86 -10.33
CA ILE A 92 8.74 0.16 -10.41
C ILE A 92 7.60 1.06 -9.89
N VAL A 93 7.81 1.71 -8.75
CA VAL A 93 6.85 2.66 -8.18
C VAL A 93 6.61 3.80 -9.16
N LYS A 94 7.67 4.43 -9.69
CA LYS A 94 7.54 5.53 -10.67
C LYS A 94 6.79 5.11 -11.93
N ARG A 95 6.97 3.88 -12.41
CA ARG A 95 6.27 3.36 -13.58
C ARG A 95 4.79 3.07 -13.29
N LYS A 96 4.47 2.56 -12.10
CA LYS A 96 3.08 2.22 -11.71
C LYS A 96 2.28 3.40 -11.16
N LEU A 97 2.94 4.46 -10.71
CA LEU A 97 2.29 5.59 -10.06
C LEU A 97 1.36 6.39 -11.00
N PRO A 98 1.75 6.79 -12.23
CA PRO A 98 0.89 7.59 -13.09
C PRO A 98 -0.43 6.89 -13.48
N PRO A 99 -0.45 5.62 -13.91
CA PRO A 99 -1.70 4.90 -14.16
C PRO A 99 -2.58 4.82 -12.92
N THR A 100 -1.99 4.59 -11.74
CA THR A 100 -2.72 4.52 -10.47
C THR A 100 -3.38 5.87 -10.15
N ILE A 101 -2.64 6.97 -10.30
CA ILE A 101 -3.18 8.32 -10.07
C ILE A 101 -4.31 8.61 -11.05
N LEU A 102 -4.13 8.27 -12.33
CA LEU A 102 -5.16 8.48 -13.36
C LEU A 102 -6.44 7.72 -13.02
N LEU A 103 -6.34 6.42 -12.74
CA LEU A 103 -7.48 5.58 -12.40
C LEU A 103 -8.16 6.03 -11.10
N PHE A 104 -7.38 6.26 -10.04
CA PHE A 104 -7.90 6.71 -8.75
C PHE A 104 -8.63 8.05 -8.87
N THR A 105 -7.98 9.04 -9.49
CA THR A 105 -8.55 10.39 -9.63
C THR A 105 -9.83 10.37 -10.47
N THR A 106 -9.82 9.63 -11.58
CA THR A 106 -11.00 9.48 -12.44
C THR A 106 -12.14 8.79 -11.69
N ALA A 107 -11.86 7.71 -10.96
CA ALA A 107 -12.86 7.00 -10.17
C ALA A 107 -13.45 7.89 -9.07
N VAL A 108 -12.62 8.65 -8.36
CA VAL A 108 -13.09 9.58 -7.31
C VAL A 108 -13.96 10.69 -7.89
N ILE A 109 -13.55 11.29 -9.02
CA ILE A 109 -14.33 12.34 -9.68
C ILE A 109 -15.69 11.78 -10.12
N LEU A 110 -15.72 10.63 -10.79
CA LEU A 110 -16.98 10.01 -11.22
C LEU A 110 -17.86 9.62 -10.04
N SER A 111 -17.27 9.04 -8.99
CA SER A 111 -17.96 8.68 -7.76
C SER A 111 -18.59 9.91 -7.09
N TYR A 112 -17.87 11.04 -7.05
CA TYR A 112 -18.39 12.30 -6.52
C TYR A 112 -19.52 12.85 -7.40
N LEU A 113 -19.31 12.92 -8.71
CA LEU A 113 -20.27 13.47 -9.68
C LEU A 113 -21.58 12.68 -9.75
N ILE A 114 -21.53 11.37 -9.58
CA ILE A 114 -22.72 10.49 -9.64
C ILE A 114 -23.28 10.25 -8.23
N GLY A 115 -22.42 9.93 -7.27
CA GLY A 115 -22.80 9.52 -5.93
C GLY A 115 -23.44 10.65 -5.12
N LEU A 116 -22.95 11.88 -5.21
CA LEU A 116 -23.56 13.01 -4.50
C LEU A 116 -24.99 13.33 -4.96
N PRO A 117 -25.28 13.53 -6.26
CA PRO A 117 -26.65 13.82 -6.67
C PRO A 117 -27.60 12.64 -6.44
N LEU A 118 -27.14 11.38 -6.59
CA LEU A 118 -27.95 10.21 -6.23
C LEU A 118 -28.23 10.17 -4.73
N GLY A 119 -27.21 10.34 -3.89
CA GLY A 119 -27.36 10.37 -2.43
C GLY A 119 -28.31 11.48 -1.97
N LYS A 120 -28.17 12.67 -2.55
CA LYS A 120 -29.09 13.79 -2.31
C LYS A 120 -30.53 13.47 -2.71
N SER A 121 -30.72 12.85 -3.87
CA SER A 121 -32.06 12.48 -4.37
C SER A 121 -32.73 11.41 -3.52
N ILE A 122 -31.96 10.42 -3.05
CA ILE A 122 -32.43 9.38 -2.12
C ILE A 122 -32.85 10.02 -0.79
N ALA A 123 -32.00 10.90 -0.23
CA ALA A 123 -32.28 11.57 1.04
C ALA A 123 -33.56 12.42 1.00
N TRP A 124 -33.85 13.09 -0.12
CA TRP A 124 -35.09 13.85 -0.29
C TRP A 124 -36.34 12.99 -0.49
N ARG A 125 -36.19 11.77 -1.04
CA ARG A 125 -37.30 10.83 -1.27
C ARG A 125 -37.29 9.68 -0.27
N ARG A 126 -37.04 10.01 1.00
CA ARG A 126 -36.97 9.04 2.09
C ARG A 126 -38.29 8.30 2.28
N GLY A 127 -38.23 6.99 2.53
CA GLY A 127 -39.35 6.06 2.61
C GLY A 127 -39.91 5.60 1.26
N SER A 128 -39.36 6.06 0.13
CA SER A 128 -39.91 5.73 -1.18
C SER A 128 -39.37 4.41 -1.75
N ARG A 129 -40.11 3.83 -2.70
CA ARG A 129 -39.64 2.68 -3.50
C ARG A 129 -38.33 2.96 -4.25
N PHE A 130 -38.07 4.23 -4.56
CA PHE A 130 -36.82 4.66 -5.20
C PHE A 130 -35.62 4.53 -4.24
N GLU A 131 -35.76 4.93 -2.97
CA GLU A 131 -34.73 4.72 -1.95
C GLU A 131 -34.44 3.23 -1.78
N MET A 132 -35.48 2.41 -1.64
CA MET A 132 -35.33 0.97 -1.46
C MET A 132 -34.61 0.33 -2.67
N GLY A 133 -35.03 0.67 -3.90
CA GLY A 133 -34.39 0.17 -5.12
C GLY A 133 -32.93 0.60 -5.23
N ALA A 134 -32.63 1.87 -5.00
CA ALA A 134 -31.26 2.40 -5.08
C ALA A 134 -30.35 1.81 -4.00
N THR A 135 -30.87 1.58 -2.78
CA THR A 135 -30.12 0.99 -1.67
C THR A 135 -29.81 -0.48 -1.94
N VAL A 136 -30.79 -1.26 -2.38
CA VAL A 136 -30.60 -2.67 -2.76
C VAL A 136 -29.60 -2.79 -3.91
N PHE A 137 -29.73 -1.93 -4.93
CA PHE A 137 -28.78 -1.88 -6.04
C PHE A 137 -27.37 -1.53 -5.57
N GLY A 138 -27.21 -0.51 -4.73
CA GLY A 138 -25.91 -0.13 -4.17
C GLY A 138 -25.27 -1.23 -3.33
N LEU A 139 -26.06 -1.91 -2.49
CA LEU A 139 -25.60 -3.06 -1.70
C LEU A 139 -25.17 -4.25 -2.56
N PHE A 140 -25.89 -4.51 -3.65
CA PHE A 140 -25.50 -5.54 -4.61
C PHE A 140 -24.09 -5.25 -5.13
N PHE A 141 -23.84 -4.09 -5.72
CA PHE A 141 -22.51 -3.74 -6.25
C PHE A 141 -21.43 -3.67 -5.17
N TYR A 142 -21.77 -3.28 -3.95
CA TYR A 142 -20.83 -3.27 -2.83
C TYR A 142 -20.38 -4.67 -2.41
N THR A 143 -21.26 -5.67 -2.53
CA THR A 143 -21.01 -7.06 -2.13
C THR A 143 -20.51 -7.95 -3.26
N VAL A 144 -20.56 -7.46 -4.50
CA VAL A 144 -20.09 -8.16 -5.67
C VAL A 144 -18.60 -8.51 -5.52
N PHE A 145 -18.26 -9.78 -5.79
CA PHE A 145 -16.89 -10.28 -5.71
C PHE A 145 -16.05 -9.72 -6.87
N ILE A 146 -15.31 -8.65 -6.58
CA ILE A 146 -14.49 -7.88 -7.54
C ILE A 146 -13.64 -8.75 -8.48
N PRO A 147 -13.01 -9.87 -8.03
CA PRO A 147 -12.24 -10.74 -8.93
C PRO A 147 -12.99 -11.28 -10.14
N TRP A 148 -14.34 -11.36 -10.13
CA TRP A 148 -15.12 -11.78 -11.31
C TRP A 148 -14.94 -10.87 -12.51
N PHE A 149 -14.71 -9.57 -12.27
CA PHE A 149 -14.53 -8.57 -13.33
C PHE A 149 -13.10 -8.57 -13.90
N GLY A 150 -12.16 -9.27 -13.26
CA GLY A 150 -10.79 -9.43 -13.73
C GLY A 150 -10.52 -10.72 -14.50
N LEU A 151 -11.54 -11.58 -14.69
CA LEU A 151 -11.45 -12.83 -15.48
C LEU A 151 -11.80 -12.64 -16.97
N ILE A 152 -12.12 -11.41 -17.37
CA ILE A 152 -12.43 -10.99 -18.75
C ILE A 152 -11.25 -10.16 -19.25
#